data_AF-A0A6P0Z4P3-F1
#
_entry.id   AF-A0A6P0Z4P3-F1
#
_cell.length_a   1.000
_cell.length_b   1.000
_cell.length_c   1.000
_cell.angle_alpha   90.00
_cell.angle_beta   90.00
_cell.angle_gamma   90.00
#
_symmetry.space_group_name_H-M   'P 1'
#
loop_
_entity.id
_entity.type
_entity.pdbx_description
1 polymer ?
#
loop_
_entity_poly.entity_id
_entity_poly.type
_entity_poly.pdbx_seq_one_letter_code
_entity_poly.pdbx_strand_id
1 'polypeptide(L)'
;IFNALCLSVGAQPQQYRQDAQRLEAMASSFSFKDLLSWFNSPTSAEGLEDLHAAVAALVQNPKFKYSRLFAIGIYTLLEKADSSLVKDEKQCKEALTEISNTLNLPVEKLQKDLELYRSNLAKMEQAQSVMADVIEASRKKRQQQSQEKQESEQNNQTPTPAGDSQEDSANPEEDEAPSA
;
A
#
# COMPACT_ATOMS: atom_id res chain seq x y z
N ILE A 1 0.66 -9.79 12.32
CA ILE A 1 -0.24 -10.55 11.40
C ILE A 1 0.52 -11.67 10.70
N PHE A 2 1.50 -11.38 9.82
CA PHE A 2 2.26 -12.41 9.09
C PHE A 2 2.80 -13.55 9.97
N ASN A 3 3.56 -13.24 11.03
CA ASN A 3 4.13 -14.27 11.91
C ASN A 3 3.05 -15.18 12.51
N ALA A 4 1.91 -14.62 12.94
CA ALA A 4 0.82 -15.38 13.51
C ALA A 4 0.17 -16.32 12.48
N LEU A 5 0.02 -15.88 11.23
CA LEU A 5 -0.51 -16.70 10.14
C LEU A 5 0.41 -17.90 9.86
N CYS A 6 1.72 -17.67 9.74
CA CYS A 6 2.68 -18.75 9.51
C CYS A 6 2.66 -19.76 10.65
N LEU A 7 2.69 -19.29 11.90
CA LEU A 7 2.66 -20.16 13.07
C LEU A 7 1.36 -20.97 13.16
N SER A 8 0.21 -20.39 12.78
CA SER A 8 -1.09 -21.09 12.81
C SER A 8 -1.19 -22.26 11.82
N VAL A 9 -0.36 -22.28 10.78
CA VAL A 9 -0.29 -23.39 9.80
C VAL A 9 0.93 -24.28 10.04
N GLY A 10 1.61 -24.13 11.17
CA GLY A 10 2.80 -24.92 11.54
C GLY A 10 4.07 -24.54 10.76
N ALA A 11 4.09 -23.39 10.10
CA ALA A 11 5.24 -22.91 9.34
C ALA A 11 6.12 -21.93 10.14
N GLN A 12 7.38 -21.79 9.74
CA GLN A 12 8.34 -20.88 10.36
C GLN A 12 8.41 -19.54 9.60
N PRO A 13 8.02 -18.41 10.21
CA PRO A 13 8.03 -17.10 9.53
C PRO A 13 9.42 -16.68 9.03
N GLN A 14 10.46 -16.98 9.81
CA GLN A 14 11.84 -16.61 9.50
C GLN A 14 12.34 -17.34 8.26
N GLN A 15 12.01 -18.63 8.13
CA GLN A 15 12.36 -19.42 6.95
C GLN A 15 11.78 -18.80 5.68
N TYR A 16 10.48 -18.50 5.65
CA TYR A 16 9.86 -17.87 4.47
C TYR A 16 10.50 -16.52 4.09
N ARG A 17 10.90 -15.71 5.08
CA ARG A 17 11.59 -14.44 4.80
C ARG A 17 12.98 -14.67 4.22
N GLN A 18 13.74 -15.61 4.77
CA GLN A 18 15.08 -15.94 4.30
C GLN A 18 15.04 -16.52 2.89
N ASP A 19 14.13 -17.46 2.64
CA ASP A 19 13.94 -18.09 1.33
C ASP A 19 13.53 -17.04 0.29
N ALA A 20 12.55 -16.18 0.60
CA ALA A 20 12.15 -15.10 -0.28
C ALA A 20 13.30 -14.12 -0.57
N GLN A 21 14.04 -13.69 0.45
CA GLN A 21 15.18 -12.78 0.27
C GLN A 21 16.27 -13.38 -0.61
N ARG A 22 16.61 -14.66 -0.41
CA ARG A 22 17.60 -15.38 -1.23
C ARG A 22 17.15 -15.45 -2.69
N LEU A 23 15.88 -15.78 -2.93
CA LEU A 23 15.32 -15.88 -4.27
C LEU A 23 15.22 -14.52 -4.97
N GLU A 24 14.83 -13.48 -4.25
CA GLU A 24 14.79 -12.12 -4.78
C GLU A 24 16.20 -11.62 -5.12
N ALA A 25 17.18 -11.86 -4.25
CA ALA A 25 18.57 -11.48 -4.51
C ALA A 25 19.14 -12.19 -5.74
N MET A 26 18.84 -13.48 -5.91
CA MET A 26 19.18 -14.23 -7.13
C MET A 26 18.51 -13.61 -8.36
N ALA A 27 17.19 -13.41 -8.32
CA ALA A 27 16.45 -12.90 -9.47
C ALA A 27 16.95 -11.52 -9.90
N SER A 28 17.25 -10.64 -8.95
CA SER A 28 17.82 -9.31 -9.23
C SER A 28 19.27 -9.33 -9.74
N SER A 29 19.98 -10.46 -9.58
CA SER A 29 21.32 -10.63 -10.16
C SER A 29 21.30 -11.12 -11.61
N PHE A 30 20.15 -11.61 -12.10
CA PHE A 30 19.99 -12.11 -13.46
C PHE A 30 19.31 -11.09 -14.37
N SER A 31 19.67 -11.10 -15.65
CA SER A 31 18.79 -10.53 -16.67
C SER A 31 17.57 -11.45 -16.84
N PHE A 32 16.48 -10.93 -17.36
CA PHE A 32 15.28 -11.73 -17.65
C PHE A 32 15.55 -12.95 -18.52
N LYS A 33 16.40 -12.82 -19.55
CA LYS A 33 16.76 -13.94 -20.43
C LYS A 33 17.60 -14.99 -19.69
N ASP A 34 18.49 -14.55 -18.81
CA ASP A 34 19.30 -15.46 -18.00
C ASP A 34 18.43 -16.20 -16.99
N LEU A 35 17.45 -15.52 -16.38
CA LEU A 35 16.49 -16.14 -15.47
C LEU A 35 15.62 -17.18 -16.19
N LEU A 36 15.13 -16.89 -17.39
CA LEU A 36 14.42 -17.86 -18.23
C LEU A 36 15.28 -19.06 -18.58
N SER A 37 16.52 -18.80 -19.01
CA SER A 37 17.50 -19.85 -19.33
C SER A 37 17.80 -20.71 -18.10
N TRP A 38 17.88 -20.09 -16.92
CA TRP A 38 18.06 -20.78 -15.65
C TRP A 38 16.85 -21.66 -15.30
N PHE A 39 15.61 -21.27 -15.56
CA PHE A 39 14.48 -22.19 -15.38
C PHE A 39 14.56 -23.42 -16.30
N ASN A 40 15.02 -23.24 -17.53
CA ASN A 40 15.18 -24.32 -18.53
C ASN A 40 16.33 -25.28 -18.21
N SER A 41 17.39 -24.77 -17.60
CA SER A 41 18.57 -25.54 -17.22
C SER A 41 19.13 -24.93 -15.94
N PRO A 42 18.52 -25.24 -14.78
CA PRO A 42 18.93 -24.63 -13.54
C PRO A 42 20.36 -25.04 -13.23
N THR A 43 21.25 -24.06 -13.26
CA THR A 43 22.66 -24.25 -12.97
C THR A 43 22.91 -24.10 -11.49
N SER A 44 23.80 -24.94 -10.97
CA SER A 44 24.32 -24.80 -9.62
C SER A 44 25.20 -23.55 -9.58
N ALA A 45 24.63 -22.43 -9.19
CA ALA A 45 25.37 -21.25 -8.79
C ALA A 45 25.63 -21.32 -7.28
N GLU A 46 26.74 -20.73 -6.85
CA GLU A 46 27.18 -20.76 -5.46
C GLU A 46 26.09 -20.18 -4.55
N GLY A 47 25.58 -20.98 -3.62
CA GLY A 47 24.47 -20.59 -2.73
C GLY A 47 23.08 -20.74 -3.34
N LEU A 48 22.90 -21.51 -4.42
CA LEU A 48 21.61 -21.84 -5.06
C LEU A 48 21.43 -23.34 -5.31
N GLU A 49 22.31 -24.18 -4.77
CA GLU A 49 22.30 -25.63 -4.90
C GLU A 49 20.95 -26.24 -4.48
N ASP A 50 20.45 -25.83 -3.31
CA ASP A 50 19.19 -26.33 -2.75
C ASP A 50 17.99 -25.95 -3.63
N LEU A 51 18.05 -24.77 -4.25
CA LEU A 51 17.01 -24.29 -5.15
C LEU A 51 17.02 -25.04 -6.47
N HIS A 52 18.20 -25.26 -7.05
CA HIS A 52 18.37 -26.12 -8.21
C HIS A 52 17.80 -27.51 -7.93
N ALA A 53 18.12 -28.10 -6.78
CA ALA A 53 17.57 -29.39 -6.36
C ALA A 53 16.05 -29.36 -6.21
N ALA A 54 15.48 -28.29 -5.64
CA ALA A 54 14.04 -28.13 -5.49
C ALA A 54 13.31 -28.00 -6.83
N VAL A 55 13.84 -27.22 -7.77
CA VAL A 55 13.28 -27.07 -9.13
C VAL A 55 13.40 -28.39 -9.90
N ALA A 56 14.55 -29.06 -9.83
CA ALA A 56 14.73 -30.37 -10.45
C ALA A 56 13.74 -31.41 -9.89
N ALA A 57 13.56 -31.44 -8.56
CA ALA A 57 12.60 -32.32 -7.90
C ALA A 57 11.15 -31.98 -8.30
N LEU A 58 10.82 -30.71 -8.53
CA LEU A 58 9.52 -30.27 -9.00
C LEU A 58 9.24 -30.78 -10.42
N VAL A 59 10.18 -30.60 -11.35
CA VAL A 59 10.07 -31.06 -12.74
C VAL A 59 9.92 -32.59 -12.80
N GLN A 60 10.67 -33.31 -11.98
CA GLN A 60 10.63 -34.78 -11.92
C GLN A 60 9.41 -35.34 -11.17
N ASN A 61 8.63 -34.50 -10.48
CA ASN A 61 7.51 -34.95 -9.67
C ASN A 61 6.16 -34.74 -10.40
N PRO A 62 5.61 -35.77 -11.06
CA PRO A 62 4.32 -35.67 -11.76
C PRO A 62 3.13 -35.44 -10.81
N LYS A 63 3.32 -35.57 -9.49
CA LYS A 63 2.29 -35.31 -8.48
C LYS A 63 2.39 -33.91 -7.87
N PHE A 64 3.28 -33.05 -8.38
CA PHE A 64 3.40 -31.67 -7.92
C PHE A 64 2.03 -30.98 -7.93
N LYS A 65 1.73 -30.26 -6.83
CA LYS A 65 0.46 -29.58 -6.65
C LYS A 65 0.63 -28.11 -6.96
N TYR A 66 0.15 -27.71 -8.13
CA TYR A 66 0.05 -26.31 -8.49
C TYR A 66 -0.75 -25.53 -7.44
N SER A 67 -0.25 -24.37 -7.04
CA SER A 67 -0.97 -23.39 -6.23
C SER A 67 -0.84 -21.99 -6.84
N ARG A 68 -1.84 -21.14 -6.59
CA ARG A 68 -1.79 -19.74 -7.01
C ARG A 68 -0.59 -19.00 -6.41
N LEU A 69 -0.23 -19.32 -5.16
CA LEU A 69 0.94 -18.75 -4.48
C LEU A 69 2.24 -19.07 -5.21
N PHE A 70 2.35 -20.27 -5.79
CA PHE A 70 3.51 -20.65 -6.58
C PHE A 70 3.62 -19.82 -7.88
N ALA A 71 2.50 -19.61 -8.59
CA ALA A 71 2.49 -18.74 -9.76
C ALA A 71 2.87 -17.29 -9.42
N ILE A 72 2.35 -16.76 -8.30
CA ILE A 72 2.74 -15.44 -7.80
C ILE A 72 4.25 -15.39 -7.51
N GLY A 73 4.81 -16.45 -6.92
CA GLY A 73 6.26 -16.55 -6.70
C GLY A 73 7.06 -16.44 -8.00
N ILE A 74 6.71 -17.20 -9.05
CA ILE A 74 7.37 -17.10 -10.37
C ILE A 74 7.26 -15.68 -10.92
N TYR A 75 6.07 -15.08 -10.86
CA TYR A 75 5.84 -13.72 -11.31
C TYR A 75 6.70 -12.69 -10.58
N THR A 76 6.83 -12.82 -9.24
CA THR A 76 7.70 -11.96 -8.44
C THR A 76 9.17 -12.09 -8.84
N LEU A 77 9.66 -13.29 -9.16
CA LEU A 77 11.05 -13.45 -9.64
C LEU A 77 11.26 -12.75 -10.99
N LEU A 78 10.30 -12.87 -11.91
CA LEU A 78 10.36 -12.16 -13.18
C LEU A 78 10.38 -10.64 -12.98
N GLU A 79 9.55 -10.13 -12.06
CA GLU A 79 9.50 -8.69 -11.72
C GLU A 79 10.82 -8.20 -11.10
N LYS A 80 11.49 -9.04 -10.31
CA LYS A 80 12.77 -8.72 -9.66
C LYS A 80 13.95 -8.74 -10.63
N ALA A 81 13.88 -9.55 -11.68
CA ALA A 81 14.87 -9.57 -12.75
C ALA A 81 14.68 -8.39 -13.71
N ASP A 82 13.44 -8.08 -14.11
CA ASP A 82 13.14 -6.92 -14.94
C ASP A 82 11.69 -6.43 -14.79
N SER A 83 11.52 -5.36 -14.00
CA SER A 83 10.21 -4.73 -13.77
C SER A 83 9.58 -4.10 -15.01
N SER A 84 10.35 -3.82 -16.07
CA SER A 84 9.84 -3.22 -17.30
C SER A 84 9.20 -4.28 -18.21
N LEU A 85 9.75 -5.49 -18.25
CA LEU A 85 9.25 -6.60 -19.05
C LEU A 85 7.95 -7.19 -18.49
N VAL A 86 7.77 -7.14 -17.17
CA VAL A 86 6.51 -7.57 -16.54
C VAL A 86 5.34 -6.63 -16.87
N LYS A 87 5.63 -5.40 -17.30
CA LYS A 87 4.61 -4.45 -17.80
C LYS A 87 4.24 -4.71 -19.26
N ASP A 88 5.14 -5.33 -20.04
CA ASP A 88 4.81 -5.84 -21.38
C ASP A 88 4.02 -7.14 -21.23
N GLU A 89 2.70 -7.04 -21.43
CA GLU A 89 1.80 -8.17 -21.28
C GLU A 89 2.13 -9.33 -22.23
N LYS A 90 2.64 -9.03 -23.43
CA LYS A 90 2.95 -10.05 -24.42
C LYS A 90 4.21 -10.81 -24.01
N GLN A 91 5.30 -10.10 -23.73
CA GLN A 91 6.56 -10.71 -23.33
C GLN A 91 6.42 -11.47 -22.00
N CYS A 92 5.66 -10.92 -21.05
CA CYS A 92 5.35 -11.61 -19.80
C CYS A 92 4.57 -12.91 -20.05
N LYS A 93 3.53 -12.91 -20.89
CA LYS A 93 2.78 -14.13 -21.23
C LYS A 93 3.63 -15.18 -21.93
N GLU A 94 4.51 -14.76 -22.84
CA GLU A 94 5.44 -15.66 -23.55
C GLU A 94 6.40 -16.34 -22.56
N ALA A 95 7.04 -15.55 -21.69
CA ALA A 95 7.92 -16.08 -20.64
C ALA A 95 7.21 -17.00 -19.65
N LEU A 96 6.01 -16.64 -19.20
CA LEU A 96 5.22 -17.48 -18.31
C LEU A 96 4.80 -18.80 -18.99
N THR A 97 4.55 -18.78 -20.30
CA THR A 97 4.25 -19.98 -21.08
C THR A 97 5.47 -20.88 -21.17
N GLU A 98 6.65 -20.30 -21.46
CA GLU A 98 7.92 -21.03 -21.51
C GLU A 98 8.23 -21.69 -20.16
N ILE A 99 8.23 -20.93 -19.06
CA ILE A 99 8.48 -21.47 -17.70
C ILE A 99 7.45 -22.53 -17.34
N SER A 100 6.18 -22.29 -17.65
CA SER A 100 5.11 -23.24 -17.33
C SER A 100 5.29 -24.57 -18.07
N ASN A 101 5.74 -24.55 -19.33
CA ASN A 101 6.04 -25.77 -20.07
C ASN A 101 7.24 -26.51 -19.48
N THR A 102 8.31 -25.78 -19.16
CA THR A 102 9.52 -26.33 -18.56
C THR A 102 9.26 -26.98 -17.20
N LEU A 103 8.43 -26.33 -16.37
CA LEU A 103 8.07 -26.82 -15.04
C LEU A 103 6.87 -27.78 -15.04
N ASN A 104 6.35 -28.15 -16.22
CA ASN A 104 5.16 -29.00 -16.39
C ASN A 104 3.94 -28.51 -15.58
N LEU A 105 3.71 -27.18 -15.62
CA LEU A 105 2.61 -26.50 -14.95
C LEU A 105 1.46 -26.23 -15.93
N PRO A 106 0.22 -26.13 -15.43
CA PRO A 106 -0.94 -25.79 -16.26
C PRO A 106 -0.90 -24.32 -16.71
N VAL A 107 -0.45 -24.07 -17.96
CA VAL A 107 -0.25 -22.74 -18.55
C VAL A 107 -1.50 -21.86 -18.41
N GLU A 108 -2.67 -22.34 -18.85
CA GLU A 108 -3.90 -21.56 -18.79
C GLU A 108 -4.29 -21.15 -17.37
N LYS A 109 -4.09 -22.05 -16.41
CA LYS A 109 -4.42 -21.79 -15.01
C LYS A 109 -3.47 -20.75 -14.43
N LEU A 110 -2.18 -20.89 -14.73
CA LEU A 110 -1.14 -19.95 -14.33
C LEU A 110 -1.41 -18.53 -14.86
N GLN A 111 -1.75 -18.40 -16.14
CA GLN A 111 -2.08 -17.10 -16.73
C GLN A 111 -3.33 -16.48 -16.09
N LYS A 112 -4.42 -17.25 -15.94
CA LYS A 112 -5.67 -16.79 -15.32
C LYS A 112 -5.47 -16.37 -13.86
N ASP A 113 -4.69 -17.14 -13.09
CA ASP A 113 -4.41 -16.83 -11.69
C ASP A 113 -3.56 -15.55 -11.54
N LEU A 114 -2.63 -15.29 -12.46
CA LEU A 114 -1.82 -14.08 -12.47
C LEU A 114 -2.58 -12.84 -12.96
N GLU A 115 -3.46 -12.99 -13.94
CA GLU A 115 -4.38 -11.93 -14.35
C GLU A 115 -5.29 -11.51 -13.20
N LEU A 116 -5.88 -12.49 -12.50
CA LEU A 116 -6.70 -12.24 -11.32
C LEU A 116 -5.90 -11.56 -10.20
N TYR A 117 -4.66 -12.02 -9.95
CA TYR A 117 -3.78 -11.41 -8.97
C TYR A 117 -3.51 -9.94 -9.28
N ARG A 118 -3.10 -9.62 -10.52
CA ARG A 118 -2.83 -8.23 -10.96
C ARG A 118 -4.08 -7.35 -10.88
N SER A 119 -5.23 -7.86 -11.31
CA SER A 119 -6.50 -7.14 -11.20
C SER A 119 -6.85 -6.83 -9.73
N ASN A 120 -6.62 -7.78 -8.83
CA ASN A 120 -6.88 -7.58 -7.41
C ASN A 120 -5.91 -6.59 -6.76
N LEU A 121 -4.63 -6.60 -7.15
CA LEU A 121 -3.67 -5.59 -6.70
C LEU A 121 -4.12 -4.18 -7.09
N ALA A 122 -4.50 -3.96 -8.36
CA ALA A 122 -4.98 -2.66 -8.83
C ALA A 122 -6.22 -2.18 -8.05
N LYS A 123 -7.15 -3.08 -7.72
CA LYS A 123 -8.32 -2.76 -6.89
C LYS A 123 -7.93 -2.39 -5.46
N MET A 124 -6.93 -3.05 -4.88
CA MET A 124 -6.45 -2.73 -3.53
C MET A 124 -5.73 -1.38 -3.48
N GLU A 125 -4.91 -1.07 -4.49
CA GLU A 125 -4.27 0.25 -4.64
C GLU A 125 -5.32 1.37 -4.76
N GLN A 126 -6.35 1.16 -5.59
CA GLN A 126 -7.47 2.11 -5.71
C GLN A 126 -8.19 2.30 -4.37
N ALA A 127 -8.50 1.21 -3.66
CA ALA A 127 -9.14 1.27 -2.35
C ALA A 127 -8.27 2.00 -1.32
N GLN A 128 -6.96 1.78 -1.33
CA GLN A 128 -6.02 2.47 -0.45
C GLN A 128 -6.00 3.97 -0.72
N SER A 129 -6.00 4.40 -1.99
CA SER A 129 -6.08 5.81 -2.36
C SER A 129 -7.36 6.47 -1.86
N VAL A 130 -8.52 5.83 -2.09
CA VAL A 130 -9.82 6.35 -1.61
C VAL A 130 -9.84 6.45 -0.09
N MET A 131 -9.28 5.47 0.63
CA MET A 131 -9.18 5.53 2.09
C MET A 131 -8.30 6.69 2.56
N ALA A 132 -7.18 6.96 1.87
CA ALA A 132 -6.33 8.10 2.17
C ALA A 132 -7.07 9.43 2.00
N ASP A 133 -7.80 9.60 0.89
CA ASP A 133 -8.59 10.80 0.60
C ASP A 133 -9.69 11.02 1.66
N VAL A 134 -10.37 9.95 2.08
CA VAL A 134 -11.40 10.01 3.13
C VAL A 134 -10.79 10.42 4.47
N ILE A 135 -9.61 9.89 4.83
CA ILE A 135 -8.90 10.28 6.05
C ILE A 135 -8.52 11.75 6.01
N GLU A 136 -7.97 12.24 4.90
CA GLU A 136 -7.61 13.65 4.74
C GLU A 136 -8.83 14.58 4.82
N ALA A 137 -9.90 14.26 4.12
CA ALA A 137 -11.15 15.01 4.18
C ALA A 137 -11.73 15.04 5.60
N SER A 138 -11.66 13.91 6.34
CA SER A 138 -12.12 13.84 7.73
C SER A 138 -11.28 14.73 8.67
N ARG A 139 -9.97 14.81 8.44
CA ARG A 139 -9.06 15.68 9.20
C ARG A 139 -9.34 17.15 8.92
N LYS A 140 -9.51 17.52 7.64
CA LYS A 140 -9.85 18.89 7.24
C LYS A 140 -11.18 19.34 7.81
N LYS A 141 -12.21 18.48 7.75
CA LYS A 141 -13.52 18.76 8.35
C LYS A 141 -13.44 18.96 9.87
N ARG A 142 -12.64 18.15 10.56
CA ARG A 142 -12.44 18.31 12.02
C ARG A 142 -11.70 19.60 12.37
N GLN A 143 -10.71 19.99 11.57
CA GLN A 143 -9.98 21.25 11.74
C GLN A 143 -10.88 22.47 11.51
N GLN A 144 -11.69 22.46 10.45
CA GLN A 144 -12.67 23.52 10.17
C GLN A 144 -13.68 23.66 11.33
N GLN A 145 -14.23 22.54 11.80
CA GLN A 145 -15.15 22.55 12.95
C GLN A 145 -14.51 23.06 14.25
N SER A 146 -13.22 22.80 14.47
CA SER A 146 -12.51 23.36 15.63
C SER A 146 -12.22 24.86 15.47
N GLN A 147 -11.91 25.33 14.25
CA GLN A 147 -11.70 26.75 13.97
C GLN A 147 -13.00 27.54 14.11
N GLU A 148 -14.11 27.04 13.55
CA GLU A 148 -15.44 27.64 13.67
C GLU A 148 -15.89 27.72 15.15
N LYS A 149 -15.58 26.71 15.97
CA LYS A 149 -15.84 26.76 17.42
C LYS A 149 -14.98 27.79 18.15
N GLN A 150 -13.69 27.91 17.81
CA GLN A 150 -12.80 28.91 18.42
C GLN A 150 -13.19 30.34 18.03
N GLU A 151 -13.58 30.56 16.77
CA GLU A 151 -14.04 31.87 16.27
C GLU A 151 -15.38 32.28 16.91
N SER A 152 -16.31 31.34 17.10
CA SER A 152 -17.58 31.62 17.78
C SER A 152 -17.44 31.85 19.29
N GLU A 153 -16.44 31.24 19.94
CA GLU A 153 -16.11 31.51 21.35
C GLU A 153 -15.40 32.87 21.54
N GLN A 154 -14.57 33.30 20.58
CA GLN A 154 -13.91 34.62 20.62
C GLN A 154 -14.88 35.77 20.35
N ASN A 155 -15.86 35.60 19.45
CA ASN A 155 -16.79 36.66 19.08
C ASN A 155 -17.87 36.94 20.17
N ASN A 156 -18.05 36.01 21.12
CA ASN A 156 -18.96 36.18 22.26
C ASN A 156 -18.33 36.88 23.48
N GLN A 157 -17.07 37.34 23.37
CA GLN A 157 -16.39 38.17 24.37
C GLN A 157 -16.11 39.58 23.81
N THR A 158 -17.17 40.32 23.43
CA THR A 158 -17.05 41.78 23.25
C THR A 158 -17.72 42.46 24.45
N PRO A 159 -17.00 43.30 25.23
CA PRO A 159 -17.56 43.99 26.39
C PRO A 159 -18.61 45.01 25.94
N THR A 160 -19.72 45.04 26.68
CA THR A 160 -20.78 46.05 26.58
C THR A 160 -20.16 47.47 26.56
N PRO A 161 -20.49 48.34 25.59
CA PRO A 161 -20.00 49.72 25.62
C PRO A 161 -20.70 50.45 26.77
N ALA A 162 -19.92 50.95 27.73
CA ALA A 162 -20.39 51.92 28.70
C ALA A 162 -20.87 53.16 27.93
N GLY A 163 -22.13 53.52 28.12
CA GLY A 163 -22.75 54.68 27.52
C GLY A 163 -21.99 55.95 27.89
N ASP A 164 -21.62 56.69 26.86
CA ASP A 164 -21.20 58.08 26.94
C ASP A 164 -22.43 58.91 27.38
N SER A 165 -22.28 59.68 28.44
CA SER A 165 -23.23 60.71 28.85
C SER A 165 -22.42 61.98 29.05
N GLN A 166 -22.22 62.70 27.97
CA GLN A 166 -22.04 64.14 28.01
C GLN A 166 -23.43 64.78 27.96
N GLU A 167 -23.82 65.45 29.04
CA GLU A 167 -24.73 66.57 28.95
C GLU A 167 -24.22 67.71 29.84
N ASP A 168 -24.59 68.89 29.38
CA ASP A 168 -23.80 70.10 29.35
C ASP A 168 -24.06 71.01 30.57
N SER A 169 -23.12 71.93 30.73
CA SER A 169 -23.00 73.04 31.66
C SER A 169 -24.25 73.95 31.76
N ALA A 170 -24.61 74.40 32.96
CA ALA A 170 -25.13 75.77 33.18
C ALA A 170 -25.06 76.21 34.66
N ASN A 171 -24.69 77.48 34.81
CA ASN A 171 -24.26 78.28 35.97
C ASN A 171 -25.34 78.51 37.06
N PRO A 172 -24.97 78.85 38.31
CA PRO A 172 -25.90 79.37 39.32
C PRO A 172 -25.91 80.91 39.29
N GLU A 173 -27.07 81.52 39.09
CA GLU A 173 -27.30 82.94 39.39
C GLU A 173 -28.66 83.14 40.06
N GLU A 174 -28.63 84.08 40.99
CA GLU A 174 -29.62 84.52 41.98
C GLU A 174 -30.94 84.98 41.34
N ASP A 175 -32.09 84.82 42.01
CA ASP A 175 -32.68 85.92 42.79
C ASP A 175 -34.09 85.59 43.35
N GLU A 176 -34.37 86.29 44.44
CA GLU A 176 -35.59 86.47 45.25
C GLU A 176 -36.97 86.00 44.71
N ALA A 177 -37.69 85.30 45.60
CA ALA A 177 -39.15 85.25 45.60
C ALA A 177 -39.73 86.35 46.52
N PRO A 178 -40.77 87.10 46.12
CA PRO A 178 -41.53 87.92 47.04
C PRO A 178 -42.77 87.19 47.58
N SER A 179 -43.12 87.55 48.82
CA SER A 179 -44.48 87.61 49.40
C SER A 179 -45.27 86.30 49.64
N ALA A 180 -45.39 85.93 50.92
CA ALA A 180 -46.65 86.02 51.69
C ALA A 180 -46.37 85.84 53.20
#